data_AF-A0A2N4X0I1-F1
#
_entry.id   AF-A0A2N4X0I1-F1
#
_cell.length_a   1.000
_cell.length_b   1.000
_cell.length_c   1.000
_cell.angle_alpha   90.00
_cell.angle_beta   90.00
_cell.angle_gamma   90.00
#
_symmetry.space_group_name_H-M   'P 1'
#
loop_
_entity.id
_entity.type
_entity.pdbx_description
1 polymer ?
#
loop_
_entity_poly.entity_id
_entity_poly.type
_entity_poly.pdbx_seq_one_letter_code
_entity_poly.pdbx_strand_id
1 'polypeptide(L)' 'MMRILADLPDEDIAWLDSHAAEQGKSRAAVIRDAITAYRSRQKDWLEQGFGLWTRYGQGADGAEYEAEIRKAWDTGEIS' A
#
# COMPACT_ATOMS: atom_id res chain seq x y z
N MET A 1 -0.34 -6.35 -22.69
CA MET A 1 0.82 -5.52 -22.29
C MET A 1 0.59 -4.11 -22.81
N MET A 2 0.71 -3.08 -21.98
CA MET A 2 0.61 -1.68 -22.40
C MET A 2 2.00 -1.04 -22.36
N ARG A 3 2.23 -0.04 -23.23
CA ARG A 3 3.50 0.68 -23.32
C ARG A 3 3.39 1.98 -22.52
N ILE A 4 4.44 2.32 -21.79
CA ILE A 4 4.56 3.59 -21.08
C ILE A 4 5.83 4.30 -21.56
N LEU A 5 5.83 5.63 -21.47
CA LEU A 5 7.02 6.45 -21.61
C LEU A 5 7.35 7.03 -20.24
N ALA A 6 8.62 7.00 -19.87
CA ALA A 6 9.12 7.56 -18.62
C ALA A 6 10.45 8.23 -18.91
N ASP A 7 10.58 9.48 -18.51
CA ASP A 7 11.84 10.22 -18.55
C ASP A 7 12.60 9.93 -17.27
N LEU A 8 13.85 9.50 -17.42
CA LEU A 8 14.77 9.21 -16.32
C LEU A 8 16.06 10.00 -16.54
N PRO A 9 16.70 10.50 -15.47
CA PRO A 9 18.06 11.01 -15.54
C PRO A 9 19.03 10.01 -16.19
N ASP A 10 20.03 10.52 -16.91
CA ASP A 10 21.03 9.68 -17.58
C ASP A 10 21.77 8.75 -16.59
N GLU A 11 22.00 9.22 -15.37
CA GLU A 11 22.63 8.44 -14.30
C GLU A 11 21.78 7.22 -13.89
N ASP A 12 20.46 7.38 -13.82
CA ASP A 12 19.53 6.31 -13.48
C ASP A 12 19.45 5.27 -14.60
N ILE A 13 19.53 5.71 -15.86
CA ILE A 13 19.61 4.81 -17.02
C ILE A 13 20.91 3.99 -16.98
N ALA A 14 22.04 4.65 -16.72
CA ALA A 14 23.34 3.98 -16.65
C ALA A 14 23.39 2.95 -15.50
N TRP A 15 22.87 3.32 -14.33
CA TRP A 15 22.73 2.41 -13.20
C TRP A 15 21.80 1.24 -13.52
N LEU A 16 20.68 1.49 -14.19
CA LEU A 16 19.73 0.43 -14.56
C LEU A 16 20.36 -0.57 -15.55
N ASP A 17 21.16 -0.09 -16.50
CA ASP A 17 21.87 -0.93 -17.45
C ASP A 17 22.91 -1.81 -16.75
N SER A 18 23.72 -1.26 -15.83
CA SER A 18 24.70 -2.06 -15.08
C SER A 18 24.02 -3.08 -14.18
N HIS A 19 22.98 -2.67 -13.45
CA HIS A 19 22.24 -3.55 -12.55
C HIS A 19 21.50 -4.67 -13.27
N ALA A 20 20.99 -4.40 -14.48
CA ALA A 20 20.37 -5.42 -15.32
C ALA A 20 21.41 -6.42 -15.86
N ALA A 21 22.59 -5.94 -16.27
CA ALA A 21 23.69 -6.77 -16.76
C ALA A 21 24.23 -7.70 -15.66
N GLU A 22 24.44 -7.19 -14.44
CA GLU A 22 24.86 -7.97 -13.26
C GLU A 22 23.91 -9.15 -12.97
N GLN A 23 22.62 -8.97 -13.24
CA GLN A 23 21.59 -10.00 -13.01
C GLN A 23 21.29 -10.86 -14.23
N GLY A 24 21.91 -10.60 -15.39
CA GLY A 24 21.59 -11.27 -16.65
C GLY A 24 20.14 -11.03 -17.12
N LYS A 25 19.55 -9.89 -16.75
CA LYS A 25 18.16 -9.54 -17.07
C LYS A 25 18.10 -8.40 -18.08
N SER A 26 16.96 -8.27 -18.76
CA SER A 26 16.65 -7.03 -19.50
C SER A 26 16.21 -5.92 -18.54
N ARG A 27 16.50 -4.65 -18.89
CA ARG A 27 15.99 -3.47 -18.17
C ARG A 27 14.49 -3.56 -17.87
N ALA A 28 13.70 -3.95 -18.86
CA ALA A 28 12.25 -4.06 -18.71
C ALA A 28 11.84 -5.13 -17.70
N ALA A 29 12.61 -6.21 -17.54
CA ALA A 29 12.36 -7.20 -16.49
C ALA A 29 12.66 -6.63 -15.11
N VAL A 30 13.80 -5.94 -14.94
CA VAL A 30 14.17 -5.26 -13.69
C VAL A 30 13.10 -4.23 -13.28
N ILE A 31 12.60 -3.42 -14.22
CA ILE A 31 11.54 -2.45 -13.94
C ILE A 31 10.24 -3.14 -13.47
N ARG A 32 9.86 -4.26 -14.09
CA ARG A 32 8.66 -5.01 -13.66
C ARG A 32 8.81 -5.61 -12.26
N ASP A 33 10.00 -6.13 -11.94
CA ASP A 33 10.33 -6.64 -10.61
C ASP A 33 10.26 -5.49 -9.58
N ALA A 34 10.84 -4.34 -9.91
CA ALA A 34 10.80 -3.14 -9.06
C ALA A 34 9.37 -2.65 -8.80
N ILE A 35 8.51 -2.59 -9.82
CA ILE A 35 7.09 -2.24 -9.67
C ILE A 35 6.38 -3.24 -8.76
N THR A 36 6.65 -4.54 -8.92
CA THR A 36 6.04 -5.58 -8.09
C THR A 36 6.45 -5.45 -6.63
N ALA A 37 7.74 -5.24 -6.37
CA ALA A 37 8.28 -5.02 -5.04
C ALA A 37 7.76 -3.71 -4.40
N TYR A 38 7.61 -2.64 -5.18
CA TYR A 38 7.02 -1.39 -4.70
C TYR A 38 5.56 -1.59 -4.29
N ARG A 39 4.78 -2.34 -5.08
CA ARG A 39 3.38 -2.66 -4.74
C ARG A 39 3.25 -3.54 -3.51
N SER A 40 4.15 -4.50 -3.28
CA SER A 40 4.09 -5.34 -2.08
C SER A 40 4.36 -4.52 -0.82
N ARG A 41 5.38 -3.65 -0.85
CA ARG A 41 5.65 -2.69 0.24
C ARG A 41 4.45 -1.79 0.53
N GLN A 42 3.70 -1.42 -0.51
CA GLN A 42 2.45 -0.67 -0.33
C GLN A 42 1.36 -1.45 0.41
N LYS A 43 1.27 -2.76 0.19
CA LYS A 43 0.32 -3.60 0.93
C LYS A 43 0.77 -3.81 2.37
N ASP A 44 2.07 -4.00 2.59
CA ASP A 44 2.62 -4.23 3.92
C ASP A 44 2.35 -3.04 4.87
N TRP A 45 2.46 -1.78 4.41
CA TRP A 45 2.13 -0.64 5.28
C TRP A 45 0.62 -0.49 5.52
N LEU A 46 -0.22 -0.84 4.54
CA LEU A 46 -1.68 -0.85 4.71
C LEU A 46 -2.09 -1.92 5.72
N GLU A 47 -1.57 -3.14 5.60
CA GLU A 47 -1.82 -4.23 6.54
C GLU A 47 -1.27 -3.92 7.94
N GLN A 48 -0.11 -3.26 8.03
CA GLN A 48 0.38 -2.75 9.32
C GLN A 48 -0.52 -1.65 9.88
N GLY A 49 -0.98 -0.70 9.06
CA GLY A 49 -1.89 0.37 9.49
C GLY A 49 -3.23 -0.15 9.99
N PHE A 50 -3.90 -0.99 9.20
CA PHE A 50 -5.14 -1.66 9.61
C PHE A 50 -4.92 -2.64 10.76
N GLY A 51 -3.79 -3.35 10.78
CA GLY A 51 -3.41 -4.25 11.85
C GLY A 51 -3.23 -3.52 13.20
N LEU A 52 -2.72 -2.29 13.19
CA LEU A 52 -2.66 -1.45 14.39
C LEU A 52 -4.06 -1.02 14.86
N TRP A 53 -4.99 -0.70 13.96
CA TRP A 53 -6.38 -0.42 14.33
C TRP A 53 -7.09 -1.63 14.95
N THR A 54 -6.87 -2.83 14.39
CA THR A 54 -7.38 -4.09 14.94
C THR A 54 -6.72 -4.43 16.28
N ARG A 55 -5.41 -4.20 16.43
CA ARG A 55 -4.62 -4.58 17.61
C ARG A 55 -4.80 -3.62 18.80
N TYR A 56 -5.04 -2.33 18.55
CA TYR A 56 -5.05 -1.29 19.59
C TYR A 56 -6.44 -0.72 19.90
N GLY A 57 -7.53 -1.33 19.41
CA GLY A 57 -8.81 -1.25 20.14
C GLY A 57 -10.01 -0.61 19.44
N GLN A 58 -10.21 -0.83 18.14
CA GLN A 58 -11.53 -0.62 17.49
C GLN A 58 -11.86 -1.78 16.55
N GLY A 59 -11.72 -3.00 17.05
CA GLY A 59 -12.36 -4.18 16.44
C GLY A 59 -13.82 -4.32 16.85
N ALA A 60 -14.49 -3.22 17.21
CA ALA A 60 -15.95 -3.20 17.26
C ALA A 60 -16.43 -3.29 15.81
N ASP A 61 -17.37 -4.19 15.53
CA ASP A 61 -18.08 -4.15 14.27
C ASP A 61 -18.61 -2.71 14.11
N GLY A 62 -18.24 -2.04 13.01
CA GLY A 62 -18.66 -0.66 12.76
C GLY A 62 -20.18 -0.52 12.88
N ALA A 63 -20.92 -1.58 12.55
CA ALA A 63 -22.37 -1.63 12.73
C ALA A 63 -22.82 -1.65 14.20
N GLU A 64 -22.09 -2.35 15.09
CA GLU A 64 -22.39 -2.36 16.53
C GLU A 64 -22.10 -1.00 17.15
N TYR A 65 -20.99 -0.34 16.78
CA TYR A 65 -20.69 1.00 17.25
C TYR A 65 -21.73 2.04 16.78
N GLU A 66 -22.13 1.97 15.51
CA GLU A 66 -23.22 2.82 15.00
C GLU A 66 -24.56 2.56 15.70
N ALA A 67 -24.87 1.31 16.02
CA ALA A 67 -26.09 0.94 16.73
C ALA A 67 -26.10 1.48 18.17
N GLU A 68 -24.99 1.37 18.90
CA GLU A 68 -24.84 1.89 20.26
C GLU A 68 -24.92 3.42 20.29
N ILE A 69 -24.24 4.10 19.36
CA ILE A 69 -24.36 5.57 19.20
C ILE A 69 -25.84 5.94 18.97
N ARG A 70 -26.51 5.30 17.99
CA ARG A 70 -27.91 5.61 17.65
C ARG A 70 -28.85 5.40 18.84
N LYS A 71 -28.63 4.34 19.61
CA LYS A 71 -29.40 4.05 20.83
C LYS A 71 -29.18 5.14 21.89
N ALA A 72 -27.95 5.56 22.10
CA ALA A 72 -27.62 6.60 23.08
C ALA A 72 -28.21 7.99 22.72
N TRP A 73 -28.36 8.30 21.42
CA TRP A 73 -29.10 9.48 20.96
C TRP A 73 -30.61 9.39 21.25
N ASP A 74 -31.19 8.19 21.16
CA ASP A 74 -32.62 7.95 21.38
C ASP A 74 -32.98 7.90 22.87
N THR A 75 -32.06 7.45 23.73
CA THR A 75 -32.22 7.40 25.20
C THR A 75 -31.89 8.71 25.90
N GLY A 76 -31.31 9.70 25.19
CA GLY A 76 -30.94 11.00 25.76
C GLY A 76 -29.74 10.95 26.70
N GLU A 77 -28.95 9.87 26.69
CA GLU A 77 -27.76 9.70 27.53
C GLU A 77 -26.57 10.58 27.10
N ILE A 78 -26.65 11.12 25.88
CA ILE A 78 -25.70 12.07 25.28
C ILE A 78 -26.49 13.31 24.85
N SER A 79 -27.01 14.06 25.84
CA SER A 79 -27.50 15.43 25.66
C SER A 79 -26.80 16.38 26.63
#